data_AF-A0A1B1UAB9-F1
#
_entry.id   AF-A0A1B1UAB9-F1
#
_cell.length_a   1.000
_cell.length_b   1.000
_cell.length_c   1.000
_cell.angle_alpha   90.00
_cell.angle_beta   90.00
_cell.angle_gamma   90.00
#
_symmetry.space_group_name_H-M   'P 1'
#
loop_
_entity.id
_entity.type
_entity.pdbx_description
1 polymer ?
#
loop_
_entity_poly.entity_id
_entity_poly.type
_entity_poly.pdbx_seq_one_letter_code
_entity_poly.pdbx_strand_id
1 'polypeptide(L)'
;MALERMQVTNHERWGNLVKTWSTGKNYLDDDNEYPIPTTVEEFKEQLARAQVFMTVPDRFKKVKFVEQELDTIVVRLPPAAAIADSEEKLSKPGATYPLPPFYKRLFNGMDPMIPEAEKFKVHAERIGDYTISYCA
;
A
#
# COMPACT_ATOMS: atom_id res chain seq x y z
N MET A 1 10.90 -3.22 19.04
CA MET A 1 9.81 -4.09 18.51
C MET A 1 9.57 -3.69 17.07
N ALA A 2 9.45 -4.66 16.17
CA ALA A 2 9.20 -4.36 14.75
C ALA A 2 7.85 -3.66 14.60
N LEU A 3 7.81 -2.59 13.80
CA LEU A 3 6.56 -1.88 13.55
C LEU A 3 5.59 -2.76 12.74
N GLU A 4 4.40 -3.01 13.26
CA GLU A 4 3.34 -3.68 12.51
C GLU A 4 2.82 -2.77 11.38
N ARG A 5 2.82 -3.30 10.16
CA ARG A 5 2.46 -2.58 8.94
C ARG A 5 1.17 -3.16 8.37
N MET A 6 0.41 -2.33 7.65
CA MET A 6 -0.68 -2.85 6.83
C MET A 6 -0.08 -3.76 5.74
N GLN A 7 -0.70 -4.90 5.53
CA GLN A 7 -0.31 -5.85 4.49
C GLN A 7 -1.52 -6.20 3.66
N VAL A 8 -1.41 -6.01 2.35
CA VAL A 8 -2.46 -6.36 1.39
C VAL A 8 -2.10 -7.69 0.76
N THR A 9 -3.06 -8.61 0.72
CA THR A 9 -2.86 -9.88 0.02
C THR A 9 -3.37 -9.75 -1.42
N ASN A 10 -4.61 -9.28 -1.60
CA ASN A 10 -5.21 -9.10 -2.92
C ASN A 10 -5.05 -7.65 -3.41
N HIS A 11 -3.90 -7.37 -4.01
CA HIS A 11 -3.55 -6.03 -4.51
C HIS A 11 -4.44 -5.56 -5.67
N GLU A 12 -4.97 -6.49 -6.46
CA GLU A 12 -5.88 -6.17 -7.57
C GLU A 12 -7.23 -5.69 -7.04
N ARG A 13 -7.84 -6.44 -6.12
CA ARG A 13 -9.08 -6.02 -5.45
C ARG A 13 -8.89 -4.69 -4.69
N TRP A 14 -7.74 -4.50 -4.03
CA TRP A 14 -7.40 -3.22 -3.40
C TRP A 14 -7.41 -2.07 -4.43
N GLY A 15 -6.70 -2.23 -5.54
CA GLY A 15 -6.65 -1.22 -6.60
C GLY A 15 -8.03 -0.92 -7.20
N ASN A 16 -8.85 -1.94 -7.42
CA ASN A 16 -10.21 -1.76 -7.94
C ASN A 16 -11.14 -1.08 -6.94
N LEU A 17 -11.00 -1.36 -5.64
CA LEU A 17 -11.74 -0.65 -4.59
C LEU A 17 -11.35 0.83 -4.54
N VAL A 18 -10.06 1.16 -4.63
CA VAL A 18 -9.58 2.56 -4.70
C VAL A 18 -10.10 3.28 -5.95
N LYS A 19 -10.10 2.63 -7.11
CA LYS A 19 -10.70 3.18 -8.35
C LYS A 19 -12.19 3.43 -8.18
N THR A 20 -12.89 2.52 -7.49
CA THR A 20 -14.32 2.66 -7.22
C THR A 20 -14.62 3.90 -6.39
N TRP A 21 -13.86 4.12 -5.32
CA TRP A 21 -13.95 5.34 -4.51
C TRP A 21 -13.62 6.61 -5.31
N SER A 22 -12.59 6.55 -6.15
CA SER A 22 -12.06 7.74 -6.83
C SER A 22 -12.89 8.19 -8.03
N THR A 23 -13.66 7.29 -8.67
CA THR A 23 -14.43 7.63 -9.88
C THR A 23 -15.94 7.47 -9.70
N GLY A 24 -16.39 6.87 -8.59
CA GLY A 24 -17.79 6.50 -8.37
C GLY A 24 -18.28 5.32 -9.20
N LYS A 25 -17.45 4.73 -10.08
CA LYS A 25 -17.79 3.54 -10.88
C LYS A 25 -17.34 2.28 -10.14
N ASN A 26 -18.21 1.28 -9.98
CA ASN A 26 -17.80 0.00 -9.41
C ASN A 26 -16.85 -0.78 -10.36
N TYR A 27 -15.62 -1.08 -9.89
CA TYR A 27 -14.61 -1.91 -10.59
C TYR A 27 -14.45 -3.32 -9.98
N LEU A 28 -15.31 -3.70 -9.03
CA LEU A 28 -15.27 -5.01 -8.37
C LEU A 28 -16.22 -6.03 -9.00
N ASP A 29 -16.92 -5.64 -10.07
CA ASP A 29 -17.83 -6.48 -10.86
C ASP A 29 -18.84 -7.23 -9.99
N ASP A 30 -19.38 -6.53 -8.99
CA ASP A 30 -20.42 -7.00 -8.08
C ASP A 30 -21.55 -5.97 -7.97
N ASP A 31 -22.64 -6.33 -7.29
CA ASP A 31 -23.79 -5.45 -7.07
C ASP A 31 -23.65 -4.60 -5.79
N ASN A 32 -22.44 -4.50 -5.22
CA ASN A 32 -22.21 -3.79 -3.97
C ASN A 32 -21.96 -2.30 -4.21
N GLU A 33 -22.31 -1.49 -3.22
CA GLU A 33 -21.89 -0.10 -3.13
C GLU A 33 -20.73 0.07 -2.16
N TYR A 34 -19.80 0.96 -2.53
CA TYR A 34 -18.59 1.26 -1.79
C TYR A 34 -18.45 2.78 -1.61
N PRO A 35 -19.19 3.41 -0.68
CA PRO A 35 -18.96 4.82 -0.35
C PRO A 35 -17.58 5.01 0.28
N ILE A 36 -16.99 6.20 0.21
CA ILE A 36 -15.70 6.46 0.88
C ILE A 36 -15.88 6.30 2.41
N PRO A 37 -15.13 5.40 3.08
CA PRO A 37 -15.25 5.21 4.52
C PRO A 37 -14.83 6.43 5.32
N THR A 38 -15.52 6.68 6.44
CA THR A 38 -15.20 7.76 7.39
C THR A 38 -14.62 7.24 8.70
N THR A 39 -14.79 5.94 8.99
CA THR A 39 -14.29 5.27 10.19
C THR A 39 -13.38 4.08 9.84
N VAL A 40 -12.58 3.61 10.80
CA VAL A 40 -11.73 2.43 10.61
C VAL A 40 -12.58 1.17 10.50
N GLU A 41 -13.71 1.11 11.19
CA GLU A 41 -14.68 0.03 11.14
C GLU A 41 -15.28 -0.09 9.73
N GLU A 42 -15.83 0.98 9.17
CA GLU A 42 -16.36 1.01 7.80
C GLU A 42 -15.28 0.62 6.78
N PHE A 43 -14.04 1.09 6.98
CA PHE A 43 -12.92 0.72 6.13
C PHE A 43 -12.66 -0.79 6.18
N LYS A 44 -12.61 -1.40 7.36
CA LYS A 44 -12.43 -2.85 7.54
C LYS A 44 -13.59 -3.64 6.92
N GLU A 45 -14.83 -3.18 7.08
CA GLU A 45 -16.01 -3.81 6.48
C GLU A 45 -15.95 -3.81 4.95
N GLN A 46 -15.57 -2.68 4.34
CA GLN A 46 -15.43 -2.60 2.89
C GLN A 46 -14.28 -3.46 2.36
N LEU A 47 -13.15 -3.53 3.08
CA LEU A 47 -12.05 -4.44 2.73
C LEU A 47 -12.50 -5.92 2.73
N ALA A 48 -13.35 -6.31 3.68
CA ALA A 48 -13.91 -7.65 3.75
C ALA A 48 -14.91 -7.91 2.61
N ARG A 49 -15.84 -6.97 2.37
CA ARG A 49 -16.83 -7.04 1.29
C ARG A 49 -16.17 -7.14 -0.09
N ALA A 50 -15.16 -6.31 -0.33
CA ALA A 50 -14.39 -6.28 -1.58
C ALA A 50 -13.34 -7.40 -1.69
N GLN A 51 -13.22 -8.29 -0.70
CA GLN A 51 -12.27 -9.41 -0.70
C GLN A 51 -10.80 -8.98 -0.91
N VAL A 52 -10.40 -7.86 -0.29
CA VAL A 52 -9.03 -7.33 -0.39
C VAL A 52 -8.04 -8.13 0.46
N PHE A 53 -8.51 -8.73 1.57
CA PHE A 53 -7.69 -9.47 2.54
C PHE A 53 -6.47 -8.67 3.02
N MET A 54 -6.76 -7.51 3.64
CA MET A 54 -5.75 -6.63 4.23
C MET A 54 -5.69 -6.81 5.75
N THR A 55 -4.49 -6.97 6.29
CA THR A 55 -4.26 -6.84 7.74
C THR A 55 -4.18 -5.37 8.11
N VAL A 56 -5.08 -4.91 8.99
CA VAL A 56 -5.10 -3.54 9.52
C VAL A 56 -4.78 -3.59 11.02
N PRO A 57 -3.53 -3.25 11.43
CA PRO A 57 -3.13 -3.27 12.83
C PRO A 57 -4.00 -2.38 13.74
N ASP A 58 -4.29 -2.84 14.96
CA ASP A 58 -5.21 -2.13 15.88
C ASP A 58 -4.71 -0.76 16.35
N ARG A 59 -3.43 -0.45 16.14
CA ARG A 59 -2.87 0.89 16.40
C ARG A 59 -3.46 1.96 15.48
N PHE A 60 -4.03 1.61 14.33
CA PHE A 60 -4.70 2.56 13.45
C PHE A 60 -6.10 2.85 13.99
N LYS A 61 -6.27 4.04 14.59
CA LYS A 61 -7.53 4.49 15.20
C LYS A 61 -8.35 5.43 14.32
N LYS A 62 -7.76 5.93 13.23
CA LYS A 62 -8.37 6.89 12.33
C LYS A 62 -8.03 6.51 10.90
N VAL A 63 -8.98 6.73 10.00
CA VAL A 63 -8.76 6.67 8.56
C VAL A 63 -8.92 8.07 7.99
N LYS A 64 -8.11 8.42 7.00
CA LYS A 64 -8.24 9.69 6.27
C LYS A 64 -8.08 9.39 4.79
N PHE A 65 -9.14 9.62 4.04
CA PHE A 65 -9.10 9.63 2.58
C PHE A 65 -8.80 11.06 2.13
N VAL A 66 -7.85 11.19 1.20
CA VAL A 66 -7.50 12.46 0.58
C VAL A 66 -7.79 12.29 -0.90
N GLU A 67 -8.92 12.82 -1.33
CA GLU A 67 -9.20 13.01 -2.74
C GLU A 67 -8.31 14.15 -3.24
N GLN A 68 -7.59 13.92 -4.34
CA GLN A 68 -6.59 14.84 -4.82
C GLN A 68 -7.06 15.50 -6.12
N GLU A 69 -7.08 16.82 -6.11
CA GLU A 69 -7.40 17.64 -7.28
C GLU A 69 -6.16 17.82 -8.18
N LEU A 70 -6.37 18.03 -9.48
CA LEU A 70 -5.29 18.11 -10.47
C LEU A 70 -4.40 19.34 -10.33
N ASP A 71 -4.87 20.37 -9.61
CA ASP A 71 -4.15 21.62 -9.37
C ASP A 71 -3.49 21.68 -7.98
N THR A 72 -3.62 20.61 -7.18
CA THR A 72 -3.19 20.58 -5.78
C THR A 72 -2.09 19.55 -5.55
N ILE A 73 -0.91 20.02 -5.17
CA ILE A 73 0.21 19.16 -4.81
C ILE A 73 -0.01 18.54 -3.42
N VAL A 74 -0.07 17.21 -3.35
CA VAL A 74 -0.04 16.45 -2.09
C VAL A 74 1.27 15.67 -2.00
N VAL A 75 2.07 15.96 -0.98
CA VAL A 75 3.27 15.20 -0.63
C VAL A 75 2.99 14.41 0.65
N ARG A 76 3.01 13.08 0.57
CA ARG A 76 2.76 12.20 1.71
C ARG A 76 4.07 11.96 2.45
N LEU A 77 4.15 12.31 3.73
CA LEU A 77 5.35 12.05 4.54
C LEU A 77 5.15 10.77 5.36
N PRO A 78 5.97 9.72 5.17
CA PRO A 78 5.91 8.55 6.04
C PRO A 78 6.36 8.91 7.47
N PRO A 79 5.84 8.24 8.51
CA PRO A 79 6.31 8.46 9.88
C PRO A 79 7.80 8.16 10.01
N ALA A 80 8.56 9.04 10.68
CA ALA A 80 10.00 8.87 10.88
C ALA A 80 10.38 7.50 11.48
N ALA A 81 9.58 7.01 12.43
CA ALA A 81 9.77 5.68 13.03
C ALA A 81 9.62 4.53 12.02
N ALA A 82 8.81 4.69 10.97
CA ALA A 82 8.65 3.68 9.92
C ALA A 82 9.84 3.66 8.95
N ILE A 83 10.47 4.81 8.69
CA ILE A 83 11.72 4.90 7.93
C ILE A 83 12.82 4.20 8.73
N ALA A 84 13.03 4.59 9.99
CA ALA A 84 14.04 3.99 10.85
C ALA A 84 13.89 2.46 10.99
N ASP A 85 12.67 1.95 11.22
CA ASP A 85 12.39 0.50 11.27
C ASP A 85 12.66 -0.20 9.93
N SER A 86 12.52 0.49 8.79
CA SER A 86 12.86 -0.07 7.47
C SER A 86 14.38 -0.11 7.26
N GLU A 87 15.08 0.97 7.57
CA GLU A 87 16.54 1.05 7.46
C GLU A 87 17.24 0.06 8.40
N GLU A 88 16.74 -0.12 9.62
CA GLU A 88 17.22 -1.15 10.56
C GLU A 88 17.02 -2.57 10.00
N LYS A 89 15.89 -2.84 9.32
CA LYS A 89 15.66 -4.14 8.69
C LYS A 89 16.57 -4.36 7.49
N LEU A 90 16.76 -3.33 6.68
CA LEU A 90 17.61 -3.40 5.48
C LEU A 90 19.10 -3.47 5.83
N SER A 91 19.55 -2.92 6.95
CA SER A 91 20.96 -2.96 7.35
C SER A 91 21.43 -4.36 7.78
N LYS A 92 20.51 -5.29 8.08
CA LYS A 92 20.85 -6.66 8.50
C LYS A 92 21.56 -7.43 7.37
N PRO A 93 22.60 -8.22 7.67
CA PRO A 93 23.26 -9.06 6.69
C PRO A 93 22.28 -10.02 6.00
N GLY A 94 22.33 -10.09 4.66
CA GLY A 94 21.45 -10.95 3.87
C GLY A 94 20.01 -10.44 3.73
N ALA A 95 19.68 -9.26 4.28
CA ALA A 95 18.38 -8.65 4.06
C ALA A 95 18.25 -8.14 2.61
N THR A 96 17.11 -8.43 2.00
CA THR A 96 16.72 -7.92 0.69
C THR A 96 15.60 -6.90 0.82
N TYR A 97 15.44 -6.05 -0.18
CA TYR A 97 14.27 -5.18 -0.26
C TYR A 97 13.04 -6.02 -0.64
N PRO A 98 11.96 -6.02 0.18
CA PRO A 98 10.81 -6.86 -0.09
C PRO A 98 9.98 -6.29 -1.25
N LEU A 99 9.64 -7.15 -2.21
CA LEU A 99 8.75 -6.81 -3.31
C LEU A 99 7.37 -7.45 -3.11
N PRO A 100 6.28 -6.76 -3.49
CA PRO A 100 4.94 -7.34 -3.46
C PRO A 100 4.85 -8.67 -4.24
N PRO A 101 4.07 -9.66 -3.76
CA PRO A 101 4.00 -10.99 -4.38
C PRO A 101 3.56 -11.00 -5.85
N PHE A 102 2.80 -10.01 -6.29
CA PHE A 102 2.35 -9.93 -7.69
C PHE A 102 3.50 -9.73 -8.68
N TYR A 103 4.66 -9.21 -8.27
CA TYR A 103 5.82 -9.11 -9.16
C TYR A 103 6.33 -10.49 -9.56
N LYS A 104 6.34 -11.46 -8.63
CA LYS A 104 6.69 -12.85 -8.95
C LYS A 104 5.80 -13.41 -10.07
N ARG A 105 4.48 -13.14 -10.00
CA ARG A 105 3.52 -13.52 -11.06
C ARG A 105 3.88 -12.88 -12.40
N LEU A 106 4.23 -11.60 -12.41
CA LEU A 106 4.58 -10.86 -13.64
C LEU A 106 5.90 -11.33 -14.27
N PHE A 107 6.84 -11.81 -13.45
CA PHE A 107 8.14 -12.33 -13.91
C PHE A 107 8.15 -13.86 -14.02
N ASN A 108 7.05 -14.46 -14.48
CA ASN A 108 6.93 -15.90 -14.76
C ASN A 108 7.31 -16.82 -13.58
N GLY A 109 6.99 -16.41 -12.35
CA GLY A 109 7.28 -17.18 -11.15
C GLY A 109 8.69 -16.97 -10.60
N MET A 110 9.55 -16.21 -11.27
CA MET A 110 10.86 -15.83 -10.72
C MET A 110 10.66 -14.79 -9.64
N ASP A 111 11.26 -15.01 -8.46
CA ASP A 111 11.30 -13.99 -7.42
C ASP A 111 12.27 -12.89 -7.85
N PRO A 112 11.79 -11.67 -8.19
CA PRO A 112 12.70 -10.57 -8.45
C PRO A 112 13.46 -10.26 -7.17
N MET A 113 14.79 -10.34 -7.25
CA MET A 113 15.67 -10.08 -6.12
C MET A 113 16.39 -8.76 -6.34
N ILE A 114 16.19 -7.83 -5.41
CA ILE A 114 16.97 -6.60 -5.39
C ILE A 114 18.36 -6.92 -4.84
N PRO A 115 19.45 -6.60 -5.56
CA PRO A 115 20.81 -6.79 -5.06
C PRO A 115 21.02 -6.09 -3.72
N GLU A 116 21.83 -6.69 -2.85
CA GLU A 116 22.05 -6.14 -1.50
C GLU A 116 22.60 -4.70 -1.53
N ALA A 117 23.47 -4.40 -2.50
CA ALA A 117 24.03 -3.06 -2.69
C ALA A 117 22.97 -2.00 -3.10
N GLU A 118 21.85 -2.43 -3.68
CA GLU A 118 20.81 -1.53 -4.20
C GLU A 118 19.65 -1.32 -3.21
N LYS A 119 19.59 -2.09 -2.11
CA LYS A 119 18.41 -2.12 -1.22
C LYS A 119 18.03 -0.75 -0.62
N PHE A 120 19.02 0.07 -0.27
CA PHE A 120 18.78 1.43 0.24
C PHE A 120 18.40 2.41 -0.87
N LYS A 121 18.97 2.25 -2.06
CA LYS A 121 18.58 3.06 -3.22
C LYS A 121 17.13 2.79 -3.61
N VAL A 122 16.75 1.51 -3.71
CA VAL A 122 15.35 1.12 -3.97
C VAL A 122 14.43 1.60 -2.87
N HIS A 123 14.86 1.59 -1.60
CA HIS A 123 14.09 2.18 -0.51
C HIS A 123 13.79 3.67 -0.75
N ALA A 124 14.81 4.46 -1.09
CA ALA A 124 14.65 5.88 -1.40
C ALA A 124 13.79 6.12 -2.66
N GLU A 125 14.00 5.35 -3.73
CA GLU A 125 13.22 5.43 -4.98
C GLU A 125 11.74 5.12 -4.72
N ARG A 126 11.44 4.09 -3.93
CA ARG A 126 10.07 3.74 -3.56
C ARG A 126 9.41 4.83 -2.72
N ILE A 127 10.12 5.41 -1.75
CA ILE A 127 9.63 6.57 -1.01
C ILE A 127 9.35 7.72 -1.98
N GLY A 128 10.28 8.04 -2.88
CA GLY A 128 10.07 9.07 -3.90
C GLY A 128 8.79 8.84 -4.71
N ASP A 129 8.56 7.62 -5.18
CA ASP A 129 7.38 7.26 -5.96
C ASP A 129 6.07 7.39 -5.16
N TYR A 130 5.88 6.61 -4.08
CA TYR A 130 4.57 6.56 -3.41
C TYR A 130 4.16 7.85 -2.69
N THR A 131 5.10 8.78 -2.48
CA THR A 131 4.85 10.02 -1.75
C THR A 131 4.29 11.14 -2.62
N ILE A 132 4.44 11.05 -3.95
CA ILE A 132 3.95 12.06 -4.91
C ILE A 132 3.07 11.50 -6.03
N SER A 133 3.14 10.19 -6.31
CA SER A 133 2.41 9.60 -7.44
C SER A 133 0.89 9.67 -7.26
N TYR A 134 0.17 10.07 -8.33
CA TYR A 134 -1.29 10.11 -8.38
C TYR A 134 -1.89 8.76 -8.77
N CYS A 135 -1.35 8.16 -9.84
CA CYS A 135 -1.60 6.80 -10.34
C CYS A 135 -0.38 6.38 -11.19
N ALA A 136 -0.23 5.08 -11.41
CA ALA A 136 0.87 4.47 -12.18
C ALA A 136 0.72 4.68 -13.70
#